data_AF-A0A963KRF1-F1
#
_entry.id   AF-A0A963KRF1-F1
#
_cell.length_a   1.000
_cell.length_b   1.000
_cell.length_c   1.000
_cell.angle_alpha   90.00
_cell.angle_beta   90.00
_cell.angle_gamma   90.00
#
_symmetry.space_group_name_H-M   'P 1'
#
loop_
_entity.id
_entity.type
_entity.pdbx_description
1 polymer ?
#
loop_
_entity_poly.entity_id
_entity_poly.type
_entity_poly.pdbx_seq_one_letter_code
_entity_poly.pdbx_strand_id
1 'polypeptide(L)'
;GALDPIELRLHDGVQQLIRGDGDGNRGPASLTLRFREFVTDLSGREPEPFRRRGSNERELTLPELFAYPHTDVPIRFAGVHAELHARLVRSLSILVLPFLALPLSLGRRRAQRSYGFIIGITVLIGYNQLIKTTEGIVDDGKMSAWIGLWLPFAIFTAGSLIAFFRTAWKVPEPNRGRRFDRVVEAIQHVFRGQGKAEAGS
;
A
#
# COMPACT_ATOMS: atom_id res chain seq x y z
N GLY A 1 9.35 10.24 -49.73
CA GLY A 1 8.12 9.44 -49.62
C GLY A 1 7.51 9.78 -48.29
N ALA A 2 6.26 10.22 -48.27
CA ALA A 2 5.56 10.54 -47.03
C ALA A 2 5.49 9.28 -46.15
N LEU A 3 5.86 9.41 -44.87
CA LEU A 3 5.72 8.32 -43.91
C LEU A 3 4.22 8.06 -43.72
N ASP A 4 3.78 6.81 -43.83
CA ASP A 4 2.39 6.44 -43.56
C ASP A 4 2.02 6.88 -42.13
N PRO A 5 0.84 7.51 -41.92
CA PRO A 5 0.44 7.99 -40.61
C PRO A 5 0.35 6.80 -39.63
N ILE A 6 0.95 6.96 -38.45
CA ILE A 6 0.85 5.95 -37.39
C ILE A 6 -0.58 6.01 -36.83
N GLU A 7 -1.43 5.09 -37.29
CA GLU A 7 -2.80 4.95 -36.81
C GLU A 7 -2.84 4.07 -35.55
N LEU A 8 -3.39 4.59 -34.46
CA LEU A 8 -3.76 3.79 -33.30
C LEU A 8 -5.22 3.37 -33.43
N ARG A 9 -5.44 2.06 -33.56
CA ARG A 9 -6.77 1.44 -33.60
C ARG A 9 -7.06 0.73 -32.29
N LEU A 10 -8.12 1.15 -31.62
CA LEU A 10 -8.61 0.57 -30.37
C LEU A 10 -9.96 -0.10 -30.65
N HIS A 11 -10.15 -1.33 -30.15
CA HIS A 11 -11.39 -2.09 -30.32
C HIS A 11 -12.09 -2.30 -28.98
N ASP A 12 -13.42 -2.23 -28.99
CA ASP A 12 -14.32 -2.52 -27.85
C ASP A 12 -13.93 -1.84 -26.52
N GLY A 13 -13.56 -0.56 -26.59
CA GLY A 13 -13.05 0.19 -25.45
C GLY A 13 -14.04 1.17 -24.82
N VAL A 14 -13.61 1.74 -23.70
CA VAL A 14 -14.29 2.83 -23.00
C VAL A 14 -13.29 3.96 -22.83
N GLN A 15 -13.64 5.15 -23.30
CA GLN A 15 -12.87 6.38 -23.11
C GLN A 15 -13.58 7.24 -22.06
N GLN A 16 -12.90 7.54 -20.96
CA GLN A 16 -13.39 8.48 -19.95
C GLN A 16 -12.59 9.78 -20.07
N LEU A 17 -13.28 10.84 -20.44
CA LEU A 17 -12.74 12.19 -20.52
C LEU A 17 -13.02 12.87 -19.18
N ILE A 18 -11.97 13.14 -18.42
CA ILE A 18 -12.04 13.87 -17.15
C ILE A 18 -11.69 15.32 -17.45
N ARG A 19 -12.56 16.26 -17.09
CA ARG A 19 -12.29 17.69 -17.28
C ARG A 19 -11.32 18.16 -16.19
N GLY A 20 -10.26 18.86 -16.62
CA GLY A 20 -9.36 19.57 -15.71
C GLY A 20 -10.09 20.66 -14.93
N ASP A 21 -9.83 20.68 -13.64
CA ASP A 21 -10.27 21.58 -12.60
C ASP A 21 -9.75 23.02 -12.85
N GLY A 22 -10.37 23.72 -13.81
CA GLY A 22 -10.02 25.11 -14.12
C GLY A 22 -10.97 25.88 -15.04
N ASP A 23 -12.00 25.23 -15.62
CA ASP A 23 -12.93 25.89 -16.55
C ASP A 23 -14.31 26.04 -15.90
N GLY A 24 -14.71 27.29 -15.59
CA GLY A 24 -15.89 27.67 -14.80
C GLY A 24 -17.26 27.39 -15.46
N ASN A 25 -17.36 26.36 -16.29
CA ASN A 25 -18.54 26.01 -17.07
C ASN A 25 -19.35 24.87 -16.39
N ARG A 26 -20.68 25.03 -16.30
CA ARG A 26 -21.63 24.16 -15.57
C ARG A 26 -22.00 22.86 -16.32
N GLY A 27 -21.00 22.16 -16.88
CA GLY A 27 -21.18 20.87 -17.57
C GLY A 27 -20.83 19.65 -16.69
N PRO A 28 -21.18 18.41 -17.12
CA PRO A 28 -20.84 17.20 -16.37
C PRO A 28 -19.31 17.01 -16.23
N ALA A 29 -18.86 16.63 -15.03
CA ALA A 29 -17.44 16.56 -14.64
C ALA A 29 -16.64 15.43 -15.33
N SER A 30 -17.32 14.40 -15.83
CA SER A 30 -16.73 13.32 -16.59
C SER A 30 -17.67 12.90 -17.73
N LEU A 31 -17.09 12.60 -18.89
CA LEU A 31 -17.80 12.07 -20.04
C LEU A 31 -17.24 10.68 -20.37
N THR A 32 -18.08 9.67 -20.29
CA THR A 32 -17.71 8.29 -20.62
C THR A 32 -18.29 7.90 -21.97
N LEU A 33 -17.44 7.60 -22.94
CA LEU A 33 -17.78 7.18 -24.29
C LEU A 33 -17.41 5.70 -24.44
N ARG A 34 -18.35 4.87 -24.88
CA ARG A 34 -18.07 3.48 -25.27
C ARG A 34 -17.96 3.41 -26.78
N PHE A 35 -16.88 2.82 -27.28
CA PHE A 35 -16.63 2.69 -28.71
C PHE A 35 -16.40 1.22 -29.07
N ARG A 36 -16.86 0.82 -30.26
CA ARG A 36 -16.54 -0.50 -30.83
C ARG A 36 -15.22 -0.46 -31.59
N GLU A 37 -14.97 0.63 -32.29
CA GLU A 37 -13.73 0.90 -32.99
C GLU A 37 -13.44 2.40 -32.82
N PHE A 38 -12.23 2.72 -32.37
CA PHE A 38 -11.74 4.08 -32.25
C PHE A 38 -10.39 4.16 -32.94
N VAL A 39 -10.34 4.94 -34.02
CA VAL A 39 -9.13 5.21 -34.80
C VAL A 39 -8.71 6.62 -34.47
N THR A 40 -7.50 6.78 -33.93
CA THR A 40 -6.89 8.10 -33.76
C THR A 40 -5.59 8.17 -34.52
N ASP A 41 -5.42 9.28 -35.22
CA ASP A 41 -4.19 9.60 -35.90
C ASP A 41 -3.18 10.16 -34.89
N LEU A 42 -2.01 9.52 -34.78
CA LEU A 42 -0.91 10.01 -33.95
C LEU A 42 0.06 10.88 -34.76
N SER A 43 -0.16 11.12 -36.06
CA SER A 43 0.80 11.77 -36.96
C SER A 43 0.98 13.30 -36.76
N GLY A 44 0.14 13.95 -35.95
CA GLY A 44 0.22 15.39 -35.65
C GLY A 44 0.57 15.75 -34.20
N ARG A 45 0.61 14.76 -33.31
CA ARG A 45 1.26 14.89 -32.00
C ARG A 45 2.49 14.04 -32.13
N GLU A 46 3.69 14.64 -32.22
CA GLU A 46 4.92 13.94 -31.83
C GLU A 46 4.53 13.12 -30.59
N PRO A 47 4.43 11.79 -30.66
CA PRO A 47 4.01 11.03 -29.51
C PRO A 47 5.05 11.38 -28.46
N GLU A 48 4.67 12.20 -27.47
CA GLU A 48 5.53 12.55 -26.33
C GLU A 48 6.20 11.24 -25.96
N PRO A 49 7.50 11.07 -26.28
CA PRO A 49 8.08 9.75 -26.43
C PRO A 49 7.80 9.04 -25.13
N PHE A 50 7.13 7.87 -25.21
CA PHE A 50 6.65 7.13 -24.03
C PHE A 50 7.67 7.33 -22.93
N ARG A 51 7.27 8.07 -21.88
CA ARG A 51 8.23 8.55 -20.88
C ARG A 51 9.04 7.35 -20.45
N ARG A 52 10.37 7.41 -20.66
CA ARG A 52 11.22 6.27 -20.36
C ARG A 52 11.00 5.88 -18.90
N ARG A 53 10.68 4.59 -18.67
CA ARG A 53 10.56 3.99 -17.35
C ARG A 53 11.82 4.30 -16.53
N GLY A 54 11.65 4.66 -15.26
CA GLY A 54 12.76 5.03 -14.38
C GLY A 54 12.82 6.53 -14.07
N SER A 55 11.74 7.27 -14.30
CA SER A 55 11.59 8.64 -13.80
C SER A 55 11.20 8.72 -12.33
N ASN A 56 10.82 7.58 -11.74
CA ASN A 56 10.41 7.44 -10.35
C ASN A 56 11.05 6.16 -9.74
N GLU A 57 11.55 6.24 -8.52
CA GLU A 57 12.13 5.12 -7.77
C GLU A 57 11.20 3.91 -7.67
N ARG A 58 9.89 4.13 -7.60
CA ARG A 58 8.86 3.08 -7.55
C ARG A 58 8.74 2.32 -8.87
N GLU A 59 9.11 2.92 -9.99
CA GLU A 59 9.09 2.29 -11.31
C GLU A 59 10.30 1.37 -11.53
N LEU A 60 11.39 1.56 -10.78
CA LEU A 60 12.62 0.78 -10.90
C LEU A 60 12.44 -0.66 -10.37
N THR A 61 13.09 -1.65 -10.98
CA THR A 61 13.12 -3.03 -10.46
C THR A 61 14.09 -3.15 -9.27
N LEU A 62 13.93 -4.18 -8.43
CA LEU A 62 14.83 -4.40 -7.28
C LEU A 62 16.33 -4.43 -7.66
N PRO A 63 16.77 -5.12 -8.73
CA PRO A 63 18.15 -5.06 -9.18
C PRO A 63 18.58 -3.66 -9.63
N GLU A 64 17.71 -2.93 -10.33
CA GLU A 64 17.97 -1.54 -10.76
C GLU A 64 18.15 -0.60 -9.54
N LEU A 65 17.35 -0.75 -8.48
CA LEU A 65 17.54 0.00 -7.23
C LEU A 65 18.89 -0.32 -6.57
N PHE A 66 19.29 -1.59 -6.57
CA PHE A 66 20.55 -2.02 -5.95
C PHE A 66 21.77 -1.52 -6.74
N ALA A 67 21.68 -1.49 -8.08
CA ALA A 67 22.73 -1.00 -8.96
C ALA A 67 22.72 0.52 -9.16
N TYR A 68 21.71 1.23 -8.64
CA TYR A 68 21.48 2.66 -8.82
C TYR A 68 22.71 3.58 -8.66
N PRO A 69 23.69 3.32 -7.78
CA PRO A 69 24.91 4.13 -7.72
C PRO A 69 25.69 4.23 -9.05
N HIS A 70 25.36 3.40 -10.05
CA HIS A 70 26.05 3.33 -11.35
C HIS A 70 25.14 3.69 -12.55
N THR A 71 23.97 4.30 -12.32
CA THR A 71 23.00 4.58 -13.39
C THR A 71 22.72 6.08 -13.53
N ASP A 72 22.71 6.60 -14.76
CA ASP A 72 22.51 8.03 -15.11
C ASP A 72 21.04 8.52 -14.99
N VAL A 73 20.27 8.01 -14.02
CA VAL A 73 18.87 8.41 -13.81
C VAL A 73 18.80 9.59 -12.82
N PRO A 74 18.01 10.65 -13.10
CA PRO A 74 17.94 11.84 -12.25
C PRO A 74 16.98 11.64 -11.06
N ILE A 75 17.15 10.58 -10.26
CA ILE A 75 16.34 10.32 -9.06
C ILE A 75 17.13 10.70 -7.79
N ARG A 76 16.43 11.07 -6.71
CA ARG A 76 17.07 11.34 -5.42
C ARG A 76 17.61 10.04 -4.83
N PHE A 77 18.89 10.01 -4.48
CA PHE A 77 19.53 8.88 -3.79
C PHE A 77 18.78 8.45 -2.52
N ALA A 78 18.26 9.40 -1.74
CA ALA A 78 17.46 9.13 -0.55
C ALA A 78 16.19 8.30 -0.85
N GLY A 79 15.50 8.61 -1.95
CA GLY A 79 14.28 7.89 -2.35
C GLY A 79 14.55 6.48 -2.82
N VAL A 80 15.64 6.28 -3.58
CA VAL A 80 16.08 4.93 -3.97
C VAL A 80 16.42 4.08 -2.76
N HIS A 81 17.13 4.64 -1.78
CA HIS A 81 17.41 3.94 -0.53
C HIS A 81 16.15 3.64 0.27
N ALA A 82 15.21 4.58 0.37
CA ALA A 82 13.93 4.41 1.05
C ALA A 82 13.14 3.24 0.45
N GLU A 83 12.95 3.26 -0.87
CA GLU A 83 12.19 2.26 -1.63
C GLU A 83 12.83 0.87 -1.52
N LEU A 84 14.16 0.78 -1.63
CA LEU A 84 14.89 -0.49 -1.48
C LEU A 84 14.64 -1.11 -0.10
N HIS A 85 14.86 -0.35 0.97
CA HIS A 85 14.67 -0.85 2.34
C HIS A 85 13.20 -1.16 2.63
N ALA A 86 12.26 -0.36 2.11
CA ALA A 86 10.84 -0.59 2.32
C ALA A 86 10.36 -1.88 1.64
N ARG A 87 10.83 -2.16 0.41
CA ARG A 87 10.56 -3.42 -0.30
C ARG A 87 11.12 -4.63 0.45
N LEU A 88 12.33 -4.53 0.99
CA LEU A 88 12.95 -5.60 1.78
C LEU A 88 12.15 -5.86 3.06
N VAL A 89 11.83 -4.83 3.83
CA VAL A 89 11.01 -4.94 5.04
C VAL A 89 9.65 -5.55 4.73
N ARG A 90 8.98 -5.11 3.67
CA ARG A 90 7.66 -5.64 3.27
C ARG A 90 7.74 -7.12 2.87
N SER A 91 8.77 -7.50 2.12
CA SER A 91 9.02 -8.89 1.73
C SER A 91 9.29 -9.80 2.95
N LEU A 92 10.15 -9.35 3.88
CA LEU A 92 10.46 -10.08 5.10
C LEU A 92 9.27 -10.19 6.05
N SER A 93 8.40 -9.19 6.08
CA SER A 93 7.20 -9.18 6.94
C SER A 93 6.24 -10.32 6.65
N ILE A 94 6.17 -10.77 5.40
CA ILE A 94 5.31 -11.92 5.01
C ILE A 94 5.73 -13.18 5.76
N LEU A 95 7.04 -13.37 5.99
CA LEU A 95 7.57 -14.51 6.75
C LEU A 95 7.19 -14.47 8.23
N VAL A 96 6.91 -13.28 8.76
CA VAL A 96 6.53 -13.06 10.17
C VAL A 96 5.04 -13.30 10.40
N LEU A 97 4.20 -13.14 9.36
CA LEU A 97 2.74 -13.26 9.49
C LEU A 97 2.24 -14.58 10.10
N PRO A 98 2.79 -15.77 9.78
CA PRO A 98 2.36 -17.02 10.42
C PRO A 98 2.54 -16.98 11.94
N PHE A 99 3.66 -16.42 12.42
CA PHE A 99 3.94 -16.29 13.85
C PHE A 99 2.97 -15.34 14.56
N LEU A 100 2.45 -14.34 13.85
CA LEU A 100 1.38 -13.48 14.36
C LEU A 100 0.01 -14.17 14.31
N ALA A 101 -0.31 -14.85 13.21
CA ALA A 101 -1.63 -15.43 12.97
C ALA A 101 -1.94 -16.62 13.89
N LEU A 102 -0.95 -17.50 14.13
CA LEU A 102 -1.12 -18.69 14.96
C LEU A 102 -1.61 -18.39 16.40
N PRO A 103 -0.94 -17.52 17.18
CA PRO A 103 -1.37 -17.22 18.55
C PRO A 103 -2.73 -16.53 18.61
N LEU A 104 -3.13 -15.81 17.56
CA LEU A 104 -4.41 -15.10 17.47
C LEU A 104 -5.56 -16.00 17.02
N SER A 105 -5.28 -17.05 16.24
CA SER A 105 -6.29 -17.99 15.74
C SER A 105 -6.71 -19.04 16.80
N LEU A 106 -5.81 -19.38 17.73
CA LEU A 106 -6.00 -20.45 18.74
C LEU A 106 -6.90 -20.05 19.93
N GLY A 107 -8.01 -19.36 19.67
CA GLY A 107 -9.00 -18.97 20.68
C GLY A 107 -9.78 -20.18 21.25
N ARG A 108 -9.68 -20.40 22.58
CA ARG A 108 -10.28 -21.56 23.29
C ARG A 108 -11.81 -21.53 23.50
N ARG A 109 -12.50 -20.40 23.32
CA ARG A 109 -13.98 -20.32 23.41
C ARG A 109 -14.56 -19.89 22.07
N ARG A 110 -15.63 -20.56 21.63
CA ARG A 110 -16.32 -20.36 20.33
C ARG A 110 -16.62 -18.88 20.01
N ALA A 111 -16.89 -18.04 21.03
CA ALA A 111 -17.09 -16.60 20.88
C ALA A 111 -15.78 -15.77 20.80
N GLN A 112 -14.72 -16.17 21.51
CA GLN A 112 -13.42 -15.48 21.54
C GLN A 112 -12.55 -15.75 20.30
N ARG A 113 -12.91 -16.74 19.47
CA ARG A 113 -12.20 -17.05 18.21
C ARG A 113 -12.33 -15.91 17.17
N SER A 114 -13.42 -15.14 17.22
CA SER A 114 -13.65 -13.99 16.33
C SER A 114 -12.78 -12.77 16.68
N TYR A 115 -12.53 -12.54 17.99
CA TYR A 115 -11.78 -11.38 18.46
C TYR A 115 -10.30 -11.42 18.09
N GLY A 116 -9.65 -12.58 18.20
CA GLY A 116 -8.24 -12.73 17.84
C GLY A 116 -7.97 -12.39 16.37
N PHE A 117 -8.88 -12.79 15.47
CA PHE A 117 -8.82 -12.45 14.05
C PHE A 117 -8.94 -10.95 13.79
N ILE A 118 -9.93 -10.28 14.41
CA ILE A 118 -10.13 -8.82 14.28
C ILE A 118 -8.89 -8.05 14.75
N ILE A 119 -8.33 -8.45 15.89
CA ILE A 119 -7.12 -7.84 16.44
C ILE A 119 -5.94 -8.07 15.48
N GLY A 120 -5.77 -9.28 14.95
CA GLY A 120 -4.70 -9.61 14.01
C GLY A 120 -4.75 -8.76 12.75
N ILE A 121 -5.94 -8.62 12.14
CA ILE A 121 -6.15 -7.73 11.00
C ILE A 121 -5.83 -6.28 11.37
N THR A 122 -6.31 -5.81 12.52
CA THR A 122 -6.08 -4.42 12.94
C THR A 122 -4.60 -4.12 13.12
N VAL A 123 -3.86 -5.03 13.78
CA VAL A 123 -2.40 -4.91 13.93
C VAL A 123 -1.72 -4.94 12.56
N LEU A 124 -2.16 -5.81 11.65
CA LEU A 124 -1.59 -5.91 10.29
C LEU A 124 -1.82 -4.63 9.47
N ILE A 125 -3.03 -4.08 9.51
CA ILE A 125 -3.36 -2.82 8.83
C ILE A 125 -2.55 -1.67 9.45
N GLY A 126 -2.54 -1.58 10.79
CA GLY A 126 -1.77 -0.55 11.50
C GLY A 126 -0.29 -0.62 11.19
N TYR A 127 0.29 -1.82 11.14
CA TYR A 127 1.68 -2.03 10.74
C TYR A 127 1.93 -1.58 9.28
N ASN A 128 1.08 -1.99 8.33
CA ASN A 128 1.24 -1.59 6.93
C ASN A 128 1.09 -0.08 6.74
N GLN A 129 0.14 0.54 7.44
CA GLN A 129 -0.06 1.98 7.38
C GLN A 129 1.12 2.74 7.99
N LEU A 130 1.68 2.23 9.09
CA LEU A 130 2.88 2.78 9.72
C LEU A 130 4.06 2.75 8.74
N ILE A 131 4.35 1.59 8.14
CA ILE A 131 5.45 1.46 7.16
C ILE A 131 5.26 2.40 5.97
N LYS A 132 4.07 2.48 5.37
CA LYS A 132 3.80 3.40 4.25
C LYS A 132 4.01 4.86 4.63
N THR A 133 3.62 5.23 5.85
CA THR A 133 3.74 6.61 6.34
C THR A 133 5.21 6.96 6.57
N THR A 134 5.97 6.07 7.21
CA THR A 134 7.40 6.31 7.47
C THR A 134 8.24 6.22 6.21
N GLU A 135 7.88 5.38 5.24
CA GLU A 135 8.48 5.31 3.91
C GLU A 135 8.46 6.67 3.21
N GLY A 136 7.33 7.39 3.22
CA GLY A 136 7.25 8.75 2.69
C GLY A 136 8.15 9.76 3.42
N ILE A 137 8.28 9.63 4.75
CA ILE A 137 9.17 10.51 5.55
C ILE A 137 10.66 10.23 5.24
N VAL A 138 11.01 8.95 5.03
CA VAL A 138 12.38 8.55 4.65
C VAL A 138 12.69 8.97 3.22
N ASP A 139 11.73 8.86 2.31
CA ASP A 139 11.83 9.30 0.91
C ASP A 139 12.04 10.83 0.80
N ASP A 140 11.37 11.60 1.67
CA ASP A 140 11.63 13.04 1.83
C ASP A 140 13.06 13.34 2.35
N GLY A 141 13.78 12.35 2.88
CA GLY A 141 15.10 12.51 3.47
C GLY A 141 15.08 13.07 4.90
N LYS A 142 13.90 13.12 5.55
CA LYS A 142 13.71 13.67 6.91
C LYS A 142 14.07 12.65 8.00
N MET A 143 14.16 11.37 7.67
CA MET A 143 14.44 10.28 8.60
C MET A 143 15.29 9.20 7.93
N SER A 144 16.16 8.52 8.68
CA SER A 144 16.95 7.42 8.15
C SER A 144 16.11 6.16 7.92
N ALA A 145 16.41 5.39 6.87
CA ALA A 145 15.70 4.14 6.57
C ALA A 145 15.80 3.11 7.72
N TRP A 146 16.92 3.08 8.44
CA TRP A 146 17.12 2.21 9.60
C TRP A 146 16.11 2.48 10.72
N ILE A 147 15.87 3.74 11.05
CA ILE A 147 14.92 4.10 12.11
C ILE A 147 13.49 4.07 11.56
N GLY A 148 13.27 4.56 10.34
CA GLY A 148 11.93 4.68 9.76
C GLY A 148 11.28 3.36 9.37
N LEU A 149 12.07 2.36 8.97
CA LEU A 149 11.55 1.12 8.38
C LEU A 149 11.93 -0.12 9.21
N TRP A 150 13.21 -0.25 9.56
CA TRP A 150 13.70 -1.43 10.28
C TRP A 150 13.26 -1.47 11.74
N LEU A 151 13.20 -0.33 12.43
CA LEU A 151 12.74 -0.30 13.82
C LEU A 151 11.26 -0.75 13.94
N PRO A 152 10.28 -0.22 13.16
CA PRO A 152 8.92 -0.76 13.15
C PRO A 152 8.86 -2.25 12.81
N PHE A 153 9.66 -2.70 11.84
CA PHE A 153 9.75 -4.12 11.48
C PHE A 153 10.28 -4.99 12.61
N ALA A 154 11.33 -4.55 13.32
CA ALA A 154 11.91 -5.26 14.45
C ALA A 154 10.89 -5.38 15.59
N ILE A 155 10.17 -4.30 15.90
CA ILE A 155 9.10 -4.29 16.91
C ILE A 155 7.97 -5.27 16.52
N PHE A 156 7.52 -5.23 15.26
CA PHE A 156 6.49 -6.12 14.75
C PHE A 156 6.91 -7.59 14.83
N THR A 157 8.16 -7.89 14.44
CA THR A 157 8.74 -9.23 14.47
C THR A 157 8.88 -9.74 15.90
N ALA A 158 9.47 -8.94 16.79
CA ALA A 158 9.62 -9.29 18.20
C ALA A 158 8.24 -9.52 18.86
N GLY A 159 7.26 -8.64 18.60
CA GLY A 159 5.90 -8.79 19.10
C GLY A 159 5.24 -10.10 18.63
N SER A 160 5.38 -10.43 17.35
CA SER A 160 4.83 -11.65 16.75
C SER A 160 5.49 -12.91 17.33
N LEU A 161 6.82 -12.93 17.45
CA LEU A 161 7.55 -14.05 18.03
C LEU A 161 7.25 -14.23 19.52
N ILE A 162 7.21 -13.15 20.30
CA ILE A 162 6.83 -13.20 21.71
C ILE A 162 5.40 -13.74 21.87
N ALA A 163 4.46 -13.31 21.04
CA ALA A 163 3.08 -13.80 21.07
C ALA A 163 3.01 -15.30 20.73
N PHE A 164 3.76 -15.73 19.72
CA PHE A 164 3.90 -17.13 19.32
C PHE A 164 4.47 -17.99 20.45
N PHE A 165 5.64 -17.65 20.97
CA PHE A 165 6.33 -18.41 22.02
C PHE A 165 5.53 -18.46 23.32
N ARG A 166 4.85 -17.36 23.70
CA ARG A 166 3.94 -17.37 24.84
C ARG A 166 2.78 -18.35 24.66
N THR A 167 2.30 -18.53 23.44
CA THR A 167 1.20 -19.45 23.14
C THR A 167 1.69 -20.89 23.02
N ALA A 168 2.91 -21.09 22.54
CA ALA A 168 3.54 -22.41 22.44
C ALA A 168 3.92 -23.01 23.82
N TRP A 169 4.43 -22.19 24.75
CA TRP A 169 4.96 -22.69 26.03
C TRP A 169 4.06 -22.51 27.26
N LYS A 170 3.04 -21.65 27.25
CA LYS A 170 2.15 -21.48 28.42
C LYS A 170 0.83 -22.25 28.28
N VAL A 171 0.52 -23.06 29.30
CA VAL A 171 -0.80 -23.67 29.49
C VAL A 171 -1.85 -22.54 29.59
N PRO A 172 -2.96 -22.56 28.84
CA PRO A 172 -3.76 -21.34 28.66
C PRO A 172 -4.53 -20.94 29.93
N GLU A 173 -4.18 -19.76 30.46
CA GLU A 173 -4.85 -19.16 31.62
C GLU A 173 -6.26 -18.63 31.28
N PRO A 174 -7.23 -18.74 32.21
CA PRO A 174 -8.64 -18.40 31.97
C PRO A 174 -8.97 -16.89 31.86
N ASN A 175 -8.06 -15.98 32.23
CA ASN A 175 -8.37 -14.54 32.39
C ASN A 175 -7.95 -13.64 31.20
N ARG A 176 -7.59 -14.22 30.04
CA ARG A 176 -7.07 -13.48 28.87
C ARG A 176 -8.10 -12.59 28.17
N GLY A 177 -9.40 -12.88 28.29
CA GLY A 177 -10.48 -12.18 27.58
C GLY A 177 -10.53 -10.67 27.87
N ARG A 178 -10.37 -10.26 29.14
CA ARG A 178 -10.63 -8.87 29.57
C ARG A 178 -9.72 -7.79 28.96
N ARG A 179 -8.51 -8.15 28.48
CA ARG A 179 -7.62 -7.20 27.79
C ARG A 179 -7.96 -7.09 26.31
N PHE A 180 -8.35 -8.19 25.69
CA PHE A 180 -8.73 -8.21 24.28
C PHE A 180 -10.07 -7.55 24.03
N ASP A 181 -11.03 -7.73 24.95
CA ASP A 181 -12.36 -7.14 24.84
C ASP A 181 -12.28 -5.59 24.75
N ARG A 182 -11.42 -4.95 25.57
CA ARG A 182 -11.20 -3.48 25.53
C ARG A 182 -10.59 -2.98 24.21
N VAL A 183 -9.64 -3.72 23.65
CA VAL A 183 -8.98 -3.33 22.39
C VAL A 183 -9.97 -3.47 21.23
N VAL A 184 -10.74 -4.56 21.20
CA VAL A 184 -11.78 -4.77 20.18
C VAL A 184 -12.85 -3.69 20.28
N GLU A 185 -13.32 -3.39 21.49
CA GLU A 185 -14.33 -2.36 21.71
C GLU A 185 -13.86 -0.98 21.25
N ALA A 186 -12.61 -0.62 21.54
CA ALA A 186 -12.01 0.63 21.06
C ALA A 186 -11.96 0.69 19.52
N ILE A 187 -11.55 -0.41 18.88
CA ILE A 187 -11.50 -0.51 17.41
C ILE A 187 -12.91 -0.36 16.83
N GLN A 188 -13.90 -1.11 17.36
CA GLN A 188 -15.28 -1.05 16.90
C GLN A 188 -15.90 0.34 17.09
N HIS A 189 -15.55 1.04 18.16
CA HIS A 189 -16.01 2.41 18.40
C HIS A 189 -15.47 3.39 17.34
N VAL A 190 -14.18 3.29 16.99
CA VAL A 190 -13.58 4.10 15.92
C VAL A 190 -14.27 3.84 14.57
N PHE A 191 -14.51 2.58 14.21
CA PHE A 191 -15.20 2.24 12.96
C PHE A 191 -16.68 2.67 12.93
N ARG A 192 -17.41 2.56 14.05
CA ARG A 192 -18.80 3.02 14.13
C ARG A 192 -18.93 4.55 14.12
N GLY A 193 -17.91 5.26 14.60
CA GLY A 193 -17.88 6.73 14.60
C GLY A 193 -17.77 7.33 13.19
N GLN A 194 -17.04 6.67 12.28
CA GLN A 194 -16.86 7.20 10.92
C GLN A 194 -18.08 7.03 10.01
N GLY A 195 -18.86 5.95 10.17
CA GLY A 195 -20.08 5.74 9.37
C GLY A 195 -21.22 6.73 9.63
N LYS A 196 -21.20 7.47 10.75
CA LYS A 196 -22.21 8.51 11.04
C LYS A 196 -21.85 9.88 10.47
N ALA A 197 -20.59 10.12 10.11
CA ALA A 197 -20.15 11.40 9.56
C ALA A 197 -20.58 11.60 8.09
N GLU A 198 -20.79 10.50 7.35
CA GLU A 198 -21.19 10.54 5.93
C GLU A 198 -22.72 10.47 5.70
N ALA A 199 -23.50 10.07 6.70
CA ALA A 199 -24.96 9.94 6.59
C ALA A 199 -25.74 11.19 7.06
N GLY A 200 -25.04 12.27 7.41
CA GLY A 200 -25.60 13.48 7.99
C GLY A 200 -25.25 14.79 7.28
N SER A 201 -24.70 14.74 6.06
CA SER A 201 -24.48 15.91 5.20
C SER A 201 -25.37 15.89 3.97
#